data_AF-A0A4R2JGY1-F1
#
_entry.id   AF-A0A4R2JGY1-F1
#
_cell.length_a   1.000
_cell.length_b   1.000
_cell.length_c   1.000
_cell.angle_alpha   90.00
_cell.angle_beta   90.00
_cell.angle_gamma   90.00
#
_symmetry.space_group_name_H-M   'P 1'
#
loop_
_entity.id
_entity.type
_entity.pdbx_description
1 polymer ?
#
loop_
_entity_poly.entity_id
_entity_poly.type
_entity_poly.pdbx_seq_one_letter_code
_entity_poly.pdbx_strand_id
1 'polypeptide(L)'
;MNEADLLIVIGASFANHTGIATYKPIVQIDDDHAAIGRFTAATAGLLGDAQLAVAALMAVLGETKAEDQRADVAARQAIWRAEKTCRAQDDRGRGQVRDTSETCPAQ
;
A
#
# COMPACT_ATOMS: atom_id res chain seq x y z
N MET A 1 -3.02 -0.64 4.16
CA MET A 1 -2.99 0.79 4.54
C MET A 1 -3.60 1.04 5.92
N ASN A 2 -4.64 0.31 6.33
CA ASN A 2 -5.35 0.55 7.60
C ASN A 2 -4.49 0.49 8.87
N GLU A 3 -3.42 -0.29 8.89
CA GLU A 3 -2.50 -0.39 10.05
C GLU A 3 -1.29 0.56 9.98
N ALA A 4 -1.10 1.30 8.88
CA ALA A 4 0.03 2.22 8.76
C ALA A 4 -0.18 3.51 9.58
N ASP A 5 0.88 4.03 10.20
CA ASP A 5 0.89 5.34 10.87
C ASP A 5 1.30 6.48 9.94
N LEU A 6 1.96 6.18 8.82
CA LEU A 6 2.36 7.11 7.75
C LEU A 6 2.27 6.42 6.38
N LEU A 7 1.88 7.19 5.35
CA LEU A 7 2.02 6.78 3.96
C LEU A 7 3.04 7.67 3.24
N ILE A 8 4.05 7.04 2.63
CA ILE A 8 4.98 7.69 1.70
C ILE A 8 4.59 7.25 0.29
N VAL A 9 4.15 8.19 -0.53
CA VAL A 9 3.59 7.96 -1.87
C VAL A 9 4.55 8.54 -2.89
N ILE A 10 5.07 7.72 -3.80
CA ILE A 10 6.15 8.11 -4.71
C ILE A 10 5.70 7.81 -6.14
N GLY A 11 5.52 8.85 -6.97
CA GLY A 11 5.12 8.74 -8.38
C GLY A 11 3.83 7.94 -8.59
N ALA A 12 2.92 7.98 -7.61
CA ALA A 12 1.71 7.18 -7.59
C ALA A 12 0.50 8.03 -7.19
N SER A 13 -0.66 7.63 -7.69
CA SER A 13 -1.92 8.30 -7.41
C SER A 13 -2.95 7.31 -6.85
N PHE A 14 -3.81 7.79 -5.96
CA PHE A 14 -4.89 6.99 -5.41
C PHE A 14 -6.20 7.28 -6.16
N ALA A 15 -6.98 6.24 -6.40
CA ALA A 15 -8.36 6.41 -6.83
C ALA A 15 -9.23 6.92 -5.66
N ASN A 16 -10.36 7.55 -5.97
CA ASN A 16 -11.28 8.06 -4.94
C ASN A 16 -11.84 6.98 -3.99
N HIS A 17 -11.76 5.69 -4.37
CA HIS A 17 -12.30 4.57 -3.61
C HIS A 17 -11.24 3.67 -2.96
N THR A 18 -9.98 4.14 -2.89
CA THR A 18 -8.89 3.34 -2.31
C THR A 18 -9.04 3.12 -0.79
N GLY A 19 -9.99 3.81 -0.14
CA GLY A 19 -10.34 3.59 1.28
C GLY A 19 -9.25 4.03 2.26
N ILE A 20 -8.45 5.03 1.89
CA ILE A 20 -7.41 5.56 2.78
C ILE A 20 -8.07 6.38 3.88
N ALA A 21 -7.77 6.02 5.13
CA ALA A 21 -8.27 6.77 6.27
C ALA A 21 -7.74 8.21 6.24
N THR A 22 -8.65 9.18 6.29
CA THR A 22 -8.37 10.61 6.08
C THR A 22 -7.46 11.23 7.13
N TYR A 23 -7.30 10.58 8.29
CA TYR A 23 -6.46 11.05 9.39
C TYR A 23 -5.00 10.60 9.29
N LYS A 24 -4.65 9.71 8.36
CA LYS A 24 -3.27 9.24 8.22
C LYS A 24 -2.43 10.32 7.53
N PRO A 25 -1.27 10.69 8.09
CA PRO A 25 -0.37 11.60 7.40
C PRO A 25 0.10 10.97 6.09
N ILE A 26 0.21 11.80 5.06
CA ILE A 26 0.66 11.40 3.72
C ILE A 26 1.80 12.33 3.30
N VAL A 27 2.96 11.76 2.99
CA VAL A 27 4.04 12.44 2.27
C VAL A 27 3.96 11.99 0.82
N GLN A 28 3.81 12.94 -0.11
CA GLN A 28 3.74 12.65 -1.54
C GLN A 28 4.96 13.23 -2.26
N ILE A 29 5.64 12.41 -3.06
CA ILE A 29 6.77 12.77 -3.91
C ILE A 29 6.33 12.55 -5.36
N ASP A 30 6.37 13.60 -6.17
CA ASP A 30 5.95 13.54 -7.56
C ASP A 30 6.72 14.57 -8.39
N ASP A 31 6.95 14.29 -9.68
CA ASP A 31 7.59 15.24 -10.60
C ASP A 31 6.56 16.12 -11.34
N ASP A 32 5.28 15.78 -11.27
CA ASP A 32 4.17 16.62 -11.70
C ASP A 32 3.54 17.36 -10.51
N HIS A 33 3.66 18.69 -10.52
CA HIS A 33 3.01 19.56 -9.53
C HIS A 33 1.48 19.34 -9.44
N ALA A 34 0.82 19.01 -10.56
CA ALA A 34 -0.62 18.77 -10.59
C ALA A 34 -1.05 17.42 -9.98
N ALA A 35 -0.10 16.51 -9.73
CA ALA A 35 -0.37 15.22 -9.10
C ALA A 35 -0.41 15.33 -7.56
N ILE A 36 0.36 16.24 -6.97
CA ILE A 36 0.46 16.40 -5.52
C ILE A 36 -0.89 16.83 -4.94
N GLY A 37 -1.45 16.02 -4.03
CA GLY A 37 -2.70 16.32 -3.35
C GLY A 37 -3.97 16.21 -4.20
N ARG A 38 -3.89 15.70 -5.43
CA ARG A 38 -5.00 15.72 -6.41
C ARG A 38 -6.27 14.98 -5.93
N PHE A 39 -6.12 13.77 -5.40
CA PHE A 39 -7.25 12.91 -4.99
C PHE A 39 -7.32 12.68 -3.48
N THR A 40 -6.22 12.92 -2.77
CA THR A 40 -6.16 12.82 -1.32
C THR A 40 -5.18 13.88 -0.83
N ALA A 41 -5.56 14.65 0.18
CA ALA A 41 -4.72 15.71 0.70
C ALA A 41 -3.37 15.14 1.19
N ALA A 42 -2.28 15.67 0.67
CA ALA A 42 -0.95 15.39 1.18
C ALA A 42 -0.68 16.27 2.41
N THR A 43 -0.13 15.68 3.47
CA THR A 43 0.39 16.42 4.63
C THR A 43 1.64 17.20 4.25
N ALA A 44 2.49 16.60 3.41
CA ALA A 44 3.63 17.26 2.79
C ALA A 44 3.79 16.79 1.35
N GLY A 45 4.06 17.72 0.44
CA GLY A 45 4.32 17.46 -0.97
C GLY A 45 5.75 17.84 -1.33
N LEU A 46 6.46 16.96 -2.04
CA LEU A 46 7.78 17.20 -2.60
C LEU A 46 7.71 17.11 -4.11
N LEU A 47 7.94 18.23 -4.79
CA LEU A 47 8.07 18.28 -6.24
C LEU A 47 9.51 17.89 -6.63
N GLY A 48 9.68 16.75 -7.29
CA GLY A 48 10.98 16.30 -7.75
C GLY A 48 11.01 14.85 -8.22
N ASP A 49 12.13 14.49 -8.85
CA ASP A 49 12.38 13.12 -9.30
C ASP A 49 12.40 12.13 -8.11
N ALA A 50 11.74 10.99 -8.30
CA ALA A 50 11.60 9.96 -7.28
C ALA A 50 12.95 9.40 -6.80
N GLN A 51 13.87 9.13 -7.73
CA GLN A 51 15.16 8.55 -7.40
C GLN A 51 16.01 9.53 -6.59
N LEU A 52 16.08 10.79 -7.02
CA LEU A 52 16.83 11.84 -6.33
C LEU A 52 16.27 12.13 -4.94
N ALA A 53 14.94 12.23 -4.83
CA ALA A 53 14.27 12.48 -3.57
C ALA A 53 14.50 11.35 -2.55
N VAL A 54 14.34 10.09 -2.97
CA VAL A 54 14.58 8.94 -2.10
C VAL A 54 16.06 8.85 -1.71
N ALA A 55 16.98 9.08 -2.64
CA ALA A 55 18.41 9.09 -2.34
C ALA A 55 18.77 10.15 -1.29
N ALA A 56 18.24 11.37 -1.42
CA ALA A 56 18.45 12.44 -0.47
C ALA A 56 17.87 12.11 0.93
N LEU A 57 16.66 11.52 0.98
CA LEU A 57 16.05 11.07 2.23
C LEU A 57 16.88 9.98 2.92
N MET A 58 17.31 8.97 2.17
CA MET A 58 18.12 7.87 2.70
C MET A 58 19.48 8.34 3.22
N ALA A 59 20.07 9.36 2.61
CA ALA A 59 21.36 9.90 3.03
C ALA A 59 21.32 10.61 4.41
N VAL A 60 20.14 11.10 4.82
CA VAL A 60 19.95 11.78 6.12
C VAL A 60 19.25 10.91 7.15
N LEU A 61 18.68 9.77 6.74
CA LEU A 61 17.98 8.86 7.63
C LEU A 61 18.99 8.12 8.51
N GLY A 62 18.95 8.40 9.80
CA GLY A 62 19.75 7.70 10.81
C GLY A 62 19.02 6.50 11.41
N GLU A 63 19.57 5.98 12.52
CA GLU A 63 18.86 5.02 13.36
C GLU A 63 17.51 5.59 13.79
N THR A 64 16.45 4.91 13.41
CA THR A 64 15.08 5.30 13.72
C THR A 64 14.48 4.27 14.64
N LYS A 65 13.81 4.71 15.71
CA LYS A 65 13.02 3.83 16.56
C LYS A 65 11.79 3.38 15.77
N ALA A 66 11.91 2.23 15.10
CA ALA A 66 10.87 1.62 14.29
C ALA A 66 10.75 0.14 14.63
N GLU A 67 9.53 -0.40 14.49
CA GLU A 67 9.29 -1.83 14.56
C GLU A 67 9.43 -2.45 13.17
N ASP A 68 10.09 -3.61 13.09
CA ASP A 68 10.27 -4.32 11.84
C ASP A 68 8.99 -5.09 11.45
N GLN A 69 8.19 -4.46 10.59
CA GLN A 69 6.91 -4.99 10.11
C GLN A 69 7.04 -6.08 9.03
N ARG A 70 8.26 -6.45 8.59
CA ARG A 70 8.44 -7.37 7.45
C ARG A 70 7.85 -8.74 7.69
N ALA A 71 7.94 -9.27 8.92
CA ALA A 71 7.38 -10.57 9.27
C ALA A 71 5.85 -10.57 9.16
N ASP A 72 5.20 -9.55 9.70
CA ASP A 72 3.74 -9.38 9.65
C ASP A 72 3.21 -9.21 8.23
N VAL A 73 3.91 -8.42 7.42
CA VAL A 73 3.57 -8.25 6.00
C VAL A 73 3.71 -9.57 5.25
N ALA A 74 4.79 -10.33 5.48
CA ALA A 74 5.01 -11.63 4.86
C ALA A 74 3.91 -12.65 5.24
N ALA A 75 3.52 -12.70 6.51
CA ALA A 75 2.44 -13.57 6.99
C ALA A 75 1.09 -13.23 6.31
N ARG A 76 0.73 -11.95 6.25
CA ARG A 76 -0.49 -11.49 5.57
C ARG A 76 -0.46 -11.76 4.06
N GLN A 77 0.69 -11.59 3.42
CA GLN A 77 0.86 -11.92 2.00
C GLN A 77 0.71 -13.42 1.72
N ALA A 78 1.18 -14.29 2.63
CA ALA A 78 1.02 -15.73 2.49
C ALA A 78 -0.45 -16.14 2.54
N ILE A 79 -1.22 -15.61 3.50
CA ILE A 79 -2.68 -15.83 3.60
C ILE A 79 -3.37 -15.37 2.31
N TRP A 80 -3.09 -14.14 1.86
CA TRP A 80 -3.68 -13.60 0.63
C TRP A 80 -3.33 -14.42 -0.62
N ARG A 81 -2.08 -14.89 -0.75
CA ARG A 81 -1.68 -15.74 -1.89
C ARG A 81 -2.39 -17.08 -1.89
N ALA A 82 -2.54 -17.71 -0.72
CA ALA A 82 -3.30 -18.95 -0.58
C ALA A 82 -4.78 -18.74 -0.98
N GLU A 83 -5.39 -17.66 -0.50
CA GLU A 83 -6.76 -17.27 -0.86
C GLU A 83 -6.92 -17.04 -2.37
N LYS A 84 -5.99 -16.28 -3.00
CA LYS A 84 -6.03 -16.03 -4.45
C LYS A 84 -5.86 -17.31 -5.27
N THR A 85 -5.03 -18.24 -4.80
CA THR A 85 -4.86 -19.56 -5.44
C THR A 85 -6.17 -20.35 -5.38
N CYS A 86 -6.83 -20.39 -4.22
CA CYS A 86 -8.13 -21.04 -4.06
C CYS A 86 -9.19 -20.42 -4.99
N ARG A 87 -9.28 -19.08 -5.04
CA ARG A 87 -10.24 -18.38 -5.90
C ARG A 87 -10.04 -18.69 -7.39
N ALA A 88 -8.79 -18.80 -7.82
CA ALA A 88 -8.48 -19.15 -9.21
C ALA A 88 -8.89 -20.59 -9.55
N GLN A 89 -8.82 -21.51 -8.58
CA GLN A 89 -9.24 -22.91 -8.75
C GLN A 89 -10.76 -23.09 -8.69
N ASP A 90 -11.44 -22.28 -7.89
CA ASP A 90 -12.90 -22.30 -7.74
C ASP A 90 -13.64 -21.55 -8.86
N ASP A 91 -12.93 -20.83 -9.74
CA ASP A 91 -13.56 -20.19 -10.90
C ASP A 91 -14.02 -21.24 -11.92
N ARG A 92 -15.28 -21.67 -11.78
CA ARG A 92 -15.96 -22.61 -12.68
C ARG A 92 -16.45 -21.96 -13.97
N GLY A 93 -15.87 -20.83 -14.39
CA GLY A 93 -16.24 -20.08 -15.59
C GLY A 93 -17.60 -19.40 -15.50
N ARG A 94 -18.10 -19.15 -14.28
CA ARG A 94 -19.43 -18.58 -14.01
C ARG A 94 -19.41 -17.28 -13.21
N GLY A 95 -18.22 -16.75 -12.88
CA GLY A 95 -18.07 -15.51 -12.12
C GLY A 95 -18.58 -15.58 -10.67
N GLN A 96 -18.84 -16.78 -10.14
CA GLN A 96 -19.25 -16.97 -8.74
C GLN A 96 -18.02 -17.21 -7.88
N VAL A 97 -17.76 -16.31 -6.94
CA VAL A 97 -16.70 -16.41 -5.93
C VAL A 97 -17.34 -16.87 -4.61
N ARG A 98 -16.76 -17.86 -3.94
CA ARG A 98 -17.16 -18.23 -2.56
C ARG A 98 -16.98 -17.05 -1.61
N ASP A 99 -17.85 -16.98 -0.61
CA ASP A 99 -17.74 -15.98 0.45
C ASP A 99 -16.39 -16.10 1.16
N THR A 100 -15.73 -14.96 1.36
CA THR A 100 -14.41 -14.81 1.98
C THR A 100 -14.34 -15.20 3.45
N SER A 101 -15.49 -15.46 4.07
CA SER A 101 -15.61 -15.94 5.45
C SER A 101 -15.30 -17.44 5.60
N GLU A 102 -15.29 -18.21 4.51
CA GLU A 102 -14.94 -19.63 4.52
C GLU A 102 -13.44 -19.81 4.24
N THR A 103 -12.67 -20.21 5.26
CA THR A 103 -11.28 -20.61 5.07
C THR A 103 -11.21 -21.84 4.17
N CYS A 104 -10.35 -21.77 3.14
CA CYS A 104 -10.05 -22.95 2.32
C CYS A 104 -9.53 -24.07 3.23
N PRO A 105 -10.11 -25.29 3.17
CA PRO A 105 -9.56 -26.41 3.92
C PRO A 105 -8.11 -26.63 3.53
N ALA A 106 -7.25 -26.89 4.51
CA ALA A 106 -5.88 -27.32 4.26
C ALA A 106 -5.94 -28.62 3.44
N GLN A 107 -5.21 -28.66 2.31
CA GLN A 107 -5.01 -29.87 1.53
C GLN A 107 -4.21 -30.90 2.31
#